data_AF-A0A9P5X6E7-F1
#
_entry.id   AF-A0A9P5X6E7-F1
#
_cell.length_a   1.000
_cell.length_b   1.000
_cell.length_c   1.000
_cell.angle_alpha   90.00
_cell.angle_beta   90.00
_cell.angle_gamma   90.00
#
_symmetry.space_group_name_H-M   'P 1'
#
loop_
_entity.id
_entity.type
_entity.pdbx_description
1 polymer ?
#
loop_
_entity_poly.entity_id
_entity_poly.type
_entity_poly.pdbx_seq_one_letter_code
_entity_poly.pdbx_strand_id
1 'polypeptide(L)'
;MVSFVNFIVLALALASPATAFPAHGSLAGLSRDVLERIIPTLQLRQPGSPPGPLKSNGTMLVNDEQHPWKQPQDGDIRGPCPGLNTLASHGWLPRSGIATPAQIINAVQEGFNMENSIARFVTYAAHLVDGNLITDQLSIGGKTSKTGPDPPAPAIVGGLDTHAVFEGDASLTRGDFFFGDNHSFNETLFDKLVAFSNKYGAGKYNYTVAGELRWQRIQDSIATNPTFSFVSPRYFTAYAEAVFPVNFFVDGRQGDGQLDLDAARGFFQDMRMPDDFHRASQPMGGEGSDIVANAHPISPGKNVGGVNNYVLDPTSANFNTSCLLYQNFVNQTIRGLYPNPTGTLVKALNTNLDFLYEAFGDTTCAQVFPYGRD
;
A
#
# COMPACT_ATOMS: atom_id res chain seq x y z
N MET A 1 55.24 32.49 16.51
CA MET A 1 55.25 31.90 15.15
C MET A 1 54.25 30.76 15.12
N VAL A 2 52.97 31.11 14.93
CA VAL A 2 51.90 30.15 14.70
C VAL A 2 51.70 30.14 13.19
N SER A 3 51.82 28.95 12.60
CA SER A 3 52.02 28.73 11.18
C SER A 3 50.89 29.30 10.31
N PHE A 4 51.26 30.13 9.34
CA PHE A 4 50.40 30.72 8.29
C PHE A 4 49.69 29.67 7.41
N VAL A 5 50.05 28.39 7.56
CA VAL A 5 49.51 27.26 6.80
C VAL A 5 48.09 26.87 7.24
N ASN A 6 47.69 27.17 8.48
CA ASN A 6 46.36 26.76 8.98
C ASN A 6 45.20 27.65 8.50
N PHE A 7 45.45 28.86 7.99
CA PHE A 7 44.39 29.73 7.49
C PHE A 7 44.01 29.46 6.02
N ILE A 8 44.92 28.87 5.24
CA ILE A 8 44.64 28.56 3.81
C ILE A 8 43.73 27.32 3.68
N VAL A 9 43.86 26.35 4.59
CA VAL A 9 42.99 25.16 4.60
C VAL A 9 41.56 25.52 5.04
N LEU A 10 41.38 26.49 5.93
CA LEU A 10 40.05 26.94 6.36
C LEU A 10 39.37 27.84 5.31
N ALA A 11 40.13 28.60 4.53
CA ALA A 11 39.60 29.42 3.43
C ALA A 11 39.19 28.58 2.20
N LEU A 12 39.84 27.44 1.95
CA LEU A 12 39.47 26.51 0.88
C LEU A 12 38.25 25.63 1.22
N ALA A 13 37.92 25.46 2.51
CA ALA A 13 36.71 24.75 2.94
C ALA A 13 35.42 25.60 2.84
N LEU A 14 35.54 26.93 2.71
CA LEU A 14 34.42 27.86 2.61
C LEU A 14 34.12 28.34 1.18
N ALA A 15 34.89 27.86 0.20
CA ALA A 15 34.76 28.23 -1.21
C ALA A 15 34.34 27.05 -2.12
N SER A 16 33.75 26.00 -1.57
CA SER A 16 32.94 25.10 -2.39
C SER A 16 31.60 25.78 -2.64
N PRO A 17 31.25 26.18 -3.87
CA PRO A 17 29.86 26.33 -4.18
C PRO A 17 29.28 24.93 -3.99
N ALA A 18 28.56 24.73 -2.88
CA ALA A 18 27.59 23.67 -2.81
C ALA A 18 26.55 24.00 -3.88
N THR A 19 26.85 23.64 -5.13
CA THR A 19 25.84 23.39 -6.13
C THR A 19 25.16 22.11 -5.69
N ALA A 20 24.35 22.22 -4.63
CA ALA A 20 23.25 21.33 -4.41
C ALA A 20 22.44 21.42 -5.71
N PHE A 21 22.62 20.42 -6.58
CA PHE A 21 21.70 20.18 -7.67
C PHE A 21 20.29 20.20 -7.07
N PRO A 22 19.31 20.85 -7.69
CA PRO A 22 17.94 20.71 -7.23
C PRO A 22 17.56 19.24 -7.48
N ALA A 23 17.68 18.40 -6.44
CA ALA A 23 17.40 16.97 -6.50
C ALA A 23 15.89 16.66 -6.64
N HIS A 24 15.07 17.68 -6.88
CA HIS A 24 13.62 17.64 -6.72
C HIS A 24 12.91 18.43 -7.84
N GLY A 25 13.33 18.21 -9.08
CA GLY A 25 12.66 18.75 -10.26
C GLY A 25 12.18 17.62 -11.16
N SER A 26 10.96 17.76 -11.66
CA SER A 26 10.49 17.02 -12.83
C SER A 26 11.54 17.04 -13.95
N LEU A 27 11.69 15.93 -14.69
CA LEU A 27 12.49 15.93 -15.93
C LEU A 27 11.85 16.80 -17.03
N ALA A 28 10.56 17.10 -16.92
CA ALA A 28 9.88 17.99 -17.84
C ALA A 28 10.31 19.44 -17.58
N GLY A 29 10.81 20.11 -18.62
CA GLY A 29 11.32 21.48 -18.54
C GLY A 29 12.81 21.61 -18.26
N LEU A 30 13.54 20.50 -18.06
CA LEU A 30 15.01 20.52 -17.96
C LEU A 30 15.65 20.74 -19.33
N SER A 31 16.77 21.47 -19.35
CA SER A 31 17.55 21.64 -20.58
C SER A 31 18.11 20.30 -21.07
N ARG A 32 18.37 20.21 -22.38
CA ARG A 32 18.91 18.98 -23.00
C ARG A 32 20.20 18.51 -22.31
N ASP A 33 21.08 19.43 -21.93
CA ASP A 33 22.35 19.10 -21.25
C ASP A 33 22.16 18.43 -19.88
N VAL A 34 21.08 18.78 -19.17
CA VAL A 34 20.75 18.19 -17.88
C VAL A 34 20.12 16.80 -18.08
N LEU A 35 19.23 16.67 -19.07
CA LEU A 35 18.66 15.39 -19.45
C LEU A 35 19.75 14.40 -19.90
N GLU A 36 20.74 14.85 -20.67
CA GLU A 36 21.89 14.04 -21.10
C GLU A 36 22.77 13.56 -19.94
N ARG A 37 22.74 14.24 -18.79
CA ARG A 37 23.45 13.80 -17.56
C ARG A 37 22.61 12.85 -16.71
N ILE A 38 21.30 13.03 -16.65
CA ILE A 38 20.40 12.24 -15.79
C ILE A 38 19.98 10.93 -16.47
N ILE A 39 19.64 10.96 -17.76
CA ILE A 39 19.16 9.78 -18.50
C ILE A 39 20.13 8.59 -18.42
N PRO A 40 21.47 8.75 -18.56
CA PRO A 40 22.41 7.64 -18.39
C PRO A 40 22.46 7.04 -16.97
N THR A 41 22.00 7.80 -15.96
CA THR A 41 21.96 7.35 -14.56
C THR A 41 20.66 6.64 -14.20
N LEU A 42 19.62 6.77 -15.03
CA LEU A 42 18.34 6.09 -14.86
C LEU A 42 18.45 4.66 -15.40
N GLN A 43 18.46 3.67 -14.49
CA GLN A 43 18.27 2.28 -14.89
C GLN A 43 16.79 2.05 -15.19
N LEU A 44 16.45 2.22 -16.47
CA LEU A 44 15.13 1.95 -17.00
C LEU A 44 14.85 0.46 -16.87
N ARG A 45 13.93 0.08 -15.97
CA ARG A 45 13.55 -1.32 -15.78
C ARG A 45 12.22 -1.53 -16.48
N GLN A 46 12.24 -2.31 -17.57
CA GLN A 46 11.00 -2.75 -18.18
C GLN A 46 10.26 -3.65 -17.19
N PRO A 47 8.98 -3.37 -16.87
CA PRO A 47 8.19 -4.24 -16.01
C PRO A 47 8.17 -5.66 -16.60
N GLY A 48 8.57 -6.65 -15.80
CA GLY A 48 8.41 -8.05 -16.19
C GLY A 48 6.92 -8.44 -16.22
N SER A 49 6.58 -9.53 -16.90
CA SER A 49 5.23 -10.09 -16.81
C SER A 49 4.85 -10.39 -15.35
N PRO A 50 3.61 -10.13 -14.92
CA PRO A 50 3.16 -10.43 -13.57
C PRO A 50 3.37 -11.92 -13.24
N PRO A 51 3.78 -12.26 -12.01
CA PRO A 51 3.84 -13.66 -11.61
C PRO A 51 2.46 -14.33 -11.70
N GLY A 52 2.44 -15.57 -12.19
CA GLY A 52 1.24 -16.41 -12.19
C GLY A 52 0.93 -17.01 -10.80
N PRO A 53 -0.16 -17.79 -10.70
CA PRO A 53 -0.55 -18.44 -9.46
C PRO A 53 0.49 -19.46 -8.99
N LEU A 54 0.52 -19.71 -7.68
CA LEU A 54 1.36 -20.75 -7.08
C LEU A 54 1.04 -22.12 -7.65
N LYS A 55 2.10 -22.90 -7.93
CA LYS A 55 1.96 -24.31 -8.33
C LYS A 55 1.52 -25.20 -7.18
N SER A 56 1.98 -24.90 -5.97
CA SER A 56 1.58 -25.55 -4.72
C SER A 56 0.96 -24.50 -3.82
N ASN A 57 -0.32 -24.66 -3.52
CA ASN A 57 -1.15 -23.69 -2.81
C ASN A 57 -1.71 -24.24 -1.49
N GLY A 58 -1.11 -25.32 -0.98
CA GLY A 58 -1.43 -25.85 0.35
C GLY A 58 -0.77 -25.05 1.48
N THR A 59 -1.09 -25.46 2.71
CA THR A 59 -0.42 -24.95 3.91
C THR A 59 1.08 -25.32 3.88
N MET A 60 1.92 -24.41 4.36
CA MET A 60 3.38 -24.52 4.34
C MET A 60 3.94 -23.69 5.50
N LEU A 61 4.99 -24.18 6.16
CA LEU A 61 5.75 -23.40 7.13
C LEU A 61 6.38 -22.19 6.42
N VAL A 62 6.07 -20.98 6.88
CA VAL A 62 6.56 -19.73 6.25
C VAL A 62 7.37 -18.85 7.20
N ASN A 63 7.35 -19.17 8.50
CA ASN A 63 8.36 -18.70 9.45
C ASN A 63 9.42 -19.79 9.61
N ASP A 64 10.29 -19.92 8.60
CA ASP A 64 11.32 -20.94 8.49
C ASP A 64 12.75 -20.37 8.63
N GLU A 65 13.76 -21.22 8.54
CA GLU A 65 15.17 -20.82 8.64
C GLU A 65 15.64 -19.89 7.51
N GLN A 66 14.96 -19.90 6.34
CA GLN A 66 15.28 -19.03 5.21
C GLN A 66 14.64 -17.66 5.35
N HIS A 67 13.52 -17.58 6.08
CA HIS A 67 12.73 -16.38 6.31
C HIS A 67 12.63 -16.00 7.79
N PRO A 68 13.76 -15.90 8.53
CA PRO A 68 13.72 -15.55 9.94
C PRO A 68 13.29 -14.10 10.11
N TRP A 69 12.52 -13.82 11.16
CA TRP A 69 12.23 -12.45 11.56
C TRP A 69 13.53 -11.72 11.92
N LYS A 70 13.66 -10.47 11.46
CA LYS A 70 14.70 -9.55 11.92
C LYS A 70 14.09 -8.18 12.14
N GLN A 71 14.52 -7.53 13.22
CA GLN A 71 14.18 -6.14 13.49
C GLN A 71 14.61 -5.25 12.30
N PRO A 72 13.75 -4.31 11.85
CA PRO A 72 14.12 -3.33 10.84
C PRO A 72 15.36 -2.53 11.28
N GLN A 73 16.27 -2.29 10.34
CA GLN A 73 17.48 -1.50 10.55
C GLN A 73 17.26 -0.03 10.14
N ASP A 74 18.23 0.83 10.47
CA ASP A 74 18.22 2.23 10.04
C ASP A 74 18.09 2.33 8.51
N GLY A 75 17.02 2.99 8.06
CA GLY A 75 16.72 3.17 6.65
C GLY A 75 15.88 2.06 6.01
N ASP A 76 15.53 0.99 6.74
CA ASP A 76 14.47 0.07 6.33
C ASP A 76 13.10 0.78 6.49
N ILE A 77 12.24 0.63 5.49
CA ILE A 77 10.94 1.29 5.46
C ILE A 77 9.84 0.27 5.73
N ARG A 78 8.89 0.69 6.56
CA ARG A 78 7.63 0.02 6.89
C ARG A 78 6.53 1.05 6.80
N GLY A 79 5.30 0.59 6.64
CA GLY A 79 4.18 1.49 6.45
C GLY A 79 2.88 0.96 7.05
N PRO A 80 1.75 1.26 6.42
CA PRO A 80 0.42 1.02 6.98
C PRO A 80 -0.02 -0.44 6.88
N CYS A 81 0.54 -1.21 5.93
CA CYS A 81 0.13 -2.59 5.67
C CYS A 81 0.90 -3.59 6.57
N PRO A 82 0.26 -4.21 7.59
CA PRO A 82 0.93 -5.18 8.45
C PRO A 82 1.43 -6.42 7.70
N GLY A 83 0.73 -6.83 6.63
CA GLY A 83 1.14 -7.97 5.80
C GLY A 83 2.47 -7.71 5.10
N LEU A 84 2.59 -6.63 4.33
CA LEU A 84 3.83 -6.29 3.63
C LEU A 84 4.98 -5.99 4.60
N ASN A 85 4.67 -5.33 5.71
CA ASN A 85 5.65 -5.10 6.78
C ASN A 85 6.23 -6.41 7.32
N THR A 86 5.37 -7.38 7.58
CA THR A 86 5.78 -8.70 8.08
C THR A 86 6.60 -9.46 7.03
N LEU A 87 6.17 -9.45 5.77
CA LEU A 87 6.93 -10.07 4.67
C LEU A 87 8.32 -9.47 4.52
N ALA A 88 8.46 -8.14 4.63
CA ALA A 88 9.76 -7.48 4.61
C ALA A 88 10.59 -7.83 5.86
N SER A 89 9.99 -7.88 7.04
CA SER A 89 10.68 -8.25 8.29
C SER A 89 11.05 -9.72 8.38
N HIS A 90 10.46 -10.60 7.56
CA HIS A 90 10.85 -12.00 7.40
C HIS A 90 11.75 -12.25 6.18
N GLY A 91 11.93 -11.27 5.29
CA GLY A 91 12.78 -11.40 4.11
C GLY A 91 12.11 -12.06 2.90
N TRP A 92 10.79 -12.27 2.94
CA TRP A 92 9.98 -12.59 1.76
C TRP A 92 9.97 -11.43 0.76
N LEU A 93 10.04 -10.20 1.28
CA LEU A 93 10.35 -8.99 0.54
C LEU A 93 11.76 -8.49 0.87
N PRO A 94 12.37 -7.64 0.01
CA PRO A 94 13.55 -6.88 0.40
C PRO A 94 13.32 -6.19 1.75
N ARG A 95 14.19 -6.47 2.73
CA ARG A 95 14.05 -5.97 4.11
C ARG A 95 14.06 -4.44 4.20
N SER A 96 14.63 -3.79 3.18
CA SER A 96 14.60 -2.34 2.95
C SER A 96 13.20 -1.75 2.82
N GLY A 97 12.18 -2.57 2.53
CA GLY A 97 10.82 -2.09 2.26
C GLY A 97 10.62 -1.52 0.85
N ILE A 98 11.60 -1.68 -0.05
CA ILE A 98 11.52 -1.23 -1.45
C ILE A 98 11.50 -2.44 -2.35
N ALA A 99 10.43 -2.58 -3.12
CA ALA A 99 10.19 -3.79 -3.91
C ALA A 99 9.58 -3.48 -5.27
N THR A 100 9.77 -4.37 -6.22
CA THR A 100 9.01 -4.37 -7.47
C THR A 100 7.62 -4.96 -7.27
N PRO A 101 6.65 -4.66 -8.16
CA PRO A 101 5.36 -5.34 -8.19
C PRO A 101 5.49 -6.87 -8.20
N ALA A 102 6.40 -7.41 -9.02
CA ALA A 102 6.62 -8.85 -9.10
C ALA A 102 7.12 -9.46 -7.77
N GLN A 103 7.99 -8.74 -7.05
CA GLN A 103 8.44 -9.18 -5.71
C GLN A 103 7.27 -9.18 -4.71
N ILE A 104 6.42 -8.15 -4.74
CA ILE A 104 5.23 -8.05 -3.88
C ILE A 104 4.27 -9.19 -4.16
N ILE A 105 3.91 -9.42 -5.43
CA ILE A 105 2.98 -10.49 -5.84
C ILE A 105 3.53 -11.87 -5.44
N ASN A 106 4.83 -12.13 -5.63
CA ASN A 106 5.42 -13.38 -5.18
C ASN A 106 5.40 -13.51 -3.64
N ALA A 107 5.75 -12.45 -2.91
CA ALA A 107 5.84 -12.50 -1.45
C ALA A 107 4.47 -12.72 -0.78
N VAL A 108 3.41 -12.04 -1.24
CA VAL A 108 2.06 -12.22 -0.66
C VAL A 108 1.48 -13.60 -0.99
N GLN A 109 1.79 -14.13 -2.17
CA GLN A 109 1.41 -15.49 -2.54
C GLN A 109 2.21 -16.52 -1.71
N GLU A 110 3.54 -16.40 -1.64
CA GLU A 110 4.35 -17.40 -0.97
C GLU A 110 4.23 -17.35 0.56
N GLY A 111 4.26 -16.16 1.15
CA GLY A 111 4.24 -15.98 2.61
C GLY A 111 2.85 -16.05 3.24
N PHE A 112 1.79 -15.72 2.51
CA PHE A 112 0.42 -15.70 3.05
C PHE A 112 -0.62 -16.49 2.24
N ASN A 113 -0.26 -17.04 1.09
CA ASN A 113 -1.19 -17.71 0.18
C ASN A 113 -2.30 -16.77 -0.31
N MET A 114 -1.96 -15.51 -0.61
CA MET A 114 -2.91 -14.60 -1.26
C MET A 114 -3.22 -15.08 -2.68
N GLU A 115 -4.49 -15.04 -3.07
CA GLU A 115 -4.95 -15.40 -4.41
C GLU A 115 -4.32 -14.46 -5.46
N ASN A 116 -3.97 -15.01 -6.62
CA ASN A 116 -3.16 -14.32 -7.63
C ASN A 116 -3.84 -13.09 -8.23
N SER A 117 -5.13 -13.17 -8.57
CA SER A 117 -5.87 -12.04 -9.15
C SER A 117 -5.92 -10.86 -8.17
N ILE A 118 -6.20 -11.13 -6.89
CA ILE A 118 -6.21 -10.11 -5.84
C ILE A 118 -4.80 -9.54 -5.63
N ALA A 119 -3.79 -10.40 -5.49
CA ALA A 119 -2.39 -9.99 -5.32
C ALA A 119 -1.93 -9.06 -6.45
N ARG A 120 -2.23 -9.41 -7.70
CA ARG A 120 -1.92 -8.58 -8.87
C ARG A 120 -2.70 -7.27 -8.85
N PHE A 121 -4.02 -7.33 -8.63
CA PHE A 121 -4.88 -6.15 -8.67
C PHE A 121 -4.45 -5.11 -7.65
N VAL A 122 -4.30 -5.48 -6.38
CA VAL A 122 -3.90 -4.54 -5.32
C VAL A 122 -2.49 -4.01 -5.52
N THR A 123 -1.56 -4.84 -5.99
CA THR A 123 -0.17 -4.43 -6.22
C THR A 123 -0.07 -3.42 -7.35
N TYR A 124 -0.72 -3.65 -8.49
CA TYR A 124 -0.67 -2.71 -9.60
C TYR A 124 -1.50 -1.45 -9.34
N ALA A 125 -2.62 -1.55 -8.61
CA ALA A 125 -3.35 -0.38 -8.15
C ALA A 125 -2.46 0.52 -7.28
N ALA A 126 -1.76 -0.04 -6.29
CA ALA A 126 -0.80 0.70 -5.47
C ALA A 126 0.38 1.24 -6.29
N HIS A 127 0.99 0.40 -7.14
CA HIS A 127 2.16 0.80 -7.92
C HIS A 127 1.85 1.95 -8.89
N LEU A 128 0.66 1.97 -9.49
CA LEU A 128 0.22 3.04 -10.40
C LEU A 128 0.11 4.40 -9.72
N VAL A 129 -0.27 4.46 -8.44
CA VAL A 129 -0.46 5.73 -7.72
C VAL A 129 0.74 6.13 -6.86
N ASP A 130 1.45 5.17 -6.27
CA ASP A 130 2.49 5.39 -5.27
C ASP A 130 3.89 4.94 -5.68
N GLY A 131 3.99 4.15 -6.76
CA GLY A 131 5.24 3.61 -7.26
C GLY A 131 5.90 4.48 -8.33
N ASN A 132 7.19 4.24 -8.53
CA ASN A 132 7.91 4.81 -9.67
C ASN A 132 7.81 3.86 -10.86
N LEU A 133 7.01 4.25 -11.85
CA LEU A 133 6.72 3.43 -13.03
C LEU A 133 7.91 3.29 -13.99
N ILE A 134 8.95 4.13 -13.88
CA ILE A 134 10.14 4.06 -14.74
C ILE A 134 11.18 3.10 -14.18
N THR A 135 11.36 3.10 -12.85
CA THR A 135 12.32 2.21 -12.18
C THR A 135 11.69 0.90 -11.71
N ASP A 136 10.36 0.76 -11.82
CA ASP A 136 9.58 -0.39 -11.37
C ASP A 136 9.81 -0.66 -9.86
N GLN A 137 9.78 0.39 -9.05
CA GLN A 137 9.99 0.32 -7.60
C GLN A 137 8.83 0.96 -6.83
N LEU A 138 8.40 0.32 -5.75
CA LEU A 138 7.43 0.82 -4.80
C LEU A 138 8.00 0.74 -3.38
N SER A 139 7.78 1.80 -2.60
CA SER A 139 8.02 1.80 -1.16
C SER A 139 6.77 1.28 -0.44
N ILE A 140 6.93 0.31 0.47
CA ILE A 140 5.82 -0.22 1.28
C ILE A 140 5.43 0.70 2.45
N GLY A 141 6.09 1.86 2.56
CA GLY A 141 5.77 2.93 3.50
C GLY A 141 6.00 4.28 2.86
N GLY A 142 6.66 5.20 3.56
CA GLY A 142 6.82 6.58 3.09
C GLY A 142 7.71 6.81 1.88
N LYS A 143 7.69 8.06 1.40
CA LYS A 143 8.44 8.52 0.22
C LYS A 143 9.94 8.38 0.45
N THR A 144 10.66 7.93 -0.57
CA THR A 144 12.11 7.71 -0.49
C THR A 144 12.78 7.91 -1.84
N SER A 145 14.03 8.35 -1.84
CA SER A 145 14.85 8.42 -3.05
C SER A 145 15.24 7.05 -3.60
N LYS A 146 15.04 5.97 -2.83
CA LYS A 146 15.36 4.58 -3.23
C LYS A 146 14.47 4.07 -4.37
N THR A 147 13.31 4.70 -4.61
CA THR A 147 12.47 4.42 -5.78
C THR A 147 12.91 5.21 -7.02
N GLY A 148 14.01 5.97 -6.95
CA GLY A 148 14.57 6.71 -8.08
C GLY A 148 13.95 8.10 -8.31
N PRO A 149 14.40 8.82 -9.36
CA PRO A 149 13.94 10.18 -9.64
C PRO A 149 12.45 10.26 -9.96
N ASP A 150 11.79 11.25 -9.39
CA ASP A 150 10.34 11.42 -9.52
C ASP A 150 9.93 11.79 -10.96
N PRO A 151 8.77 11.29 -11.43
CA PRO A 151 8.11 11.81 -12.61
C PRO A 151 7.63 13.26 -12.40
N PRO A 152 7.22 13.96 -13.47
CA PRO A 152 6.58 15.26 -13.34
C PRO A 152 5.38 15.26 -12.41
N ALA A 153 5.26 16.32 -11.60
CA ALA A 153 4.03 16.63 -10.89
C ALA A 153 2.83 16.67 -11.88
N PRO A 154 1.63 16.27 -11.46
CA PRO A 154 1.19 16.02 -10.09
C PRO A 154 1.41 14.59 -9.54
N ALA A 155 2.14 13.73 -10.26
CA ALA A 155 2.47 12.40 -9.75
C ALA A 155 3.26 12.47 -8.44
N ILE A 156 2.93 11.60 -7.49
CA ILE A 156 3.38 11.71 -6.10
C ILE A 156 4.60 10.81 -5.84
N VAL A 157 4.51 9.53 -6.27
CA VAL A 157 5.52 8.49 -6.00
C VAL A 157 5.91 8.51 -4.52
N GLY A 158 4.90 8.50 -3.67
CA GLY A 158 5.05 8.73 -2.24
C GLY A 158 5.20 7.44 -1.43
N GLY A 159 5.10 6.28 -2.07
CA GLY A 159 4.97 5.00 -1.36
C GLY A 159 3.62 4.88 -0.65
N LEU A 160 3.40 3.74 0.00
CA LEU A 160 2.10 3.43 0.60
C LEU A 160 1.65 4.38 1.70
N ASP A 161 2.51 5.19 2.33
CA ASP A 161 2.03 6.18 3.32
C ASP A 161 1.23 7.33 2.67
N THR A 162 1.17 7.40 1.33
CA THR A 162 0.44 8.46 0.61
C THR A 162 -1.07 8.37 0.87
N HIS A 163 -1.60 9.38 1.55
CA HIS A 163 -3.02 9.45 1.84
C HIS A 163 -3.88 9.68 0.58
N ALA A 164 -5.05 9.03 0.57
CA ALA A 164 -6.17 9.21 -0.36
C ALA A 164 -5.99 8.66 -1.79
N VAL A 165 -4.89 7.98 -2.09
CA VAL A 165 -4.70 7.28 -3.39
C VAL A 165 -4.75 5.76 -3.27
N PHE A 166 -4.30 5.23 -2.12
CA PHE A 166 -4.50 3.84 -1.71
C PHE A 166 -4.84 3.81 -0.21
N GLU A 167 -3.93 4.33 0.63
CA GLU A 167 -4.20 4.51 2.06
C GLU A 167 -5.31 5.51 2.32
N GLY A 168 -6.04 5.29 3.41
CA GLY A 168 -7.17 6.15 3.75
C GLY A 168 -7.64 6.00 5.17
N ASP A 169 -8.67 6.78 5.49
CA ASP A 169 -9.19 6.91 6.85
C ASP A 169 -9.87 5.64 7.35
N ALA A 170 -10.17 5.64 8.65
CA ALA A 170 -10.80 4.54 9.38
C ALA A 170 -9.97 3.24 9.37
N SER A 171 -8.64 3.29 9.30
CA SER A 171 -7.80 2.10 9.46
C SER A 171 -7.99 1.45 10.84
N LEU A 172 -7.83 0.12 10.92
CA LEU A 172 -8.12 -0.63 12.15
C LEU A 172 -7.12 -0.32 13.26
N THR A 173 -5.84 -0.20 12.92
CA THR A 173 -4.72 -0.04 13.88
C THR A 173 -3.80 1.15 13.55
N ARG A 174 -4.17 1.96 12.55
CA ARG A 174 -3.48 3.20 12.11
C ARG A 174 -4.43 4.39 12.26
N GLY A 175 -3.87 5.55 12.58
CA GLY A 175 -4.63 6.80 12.66
C GLY A 175 -5.11 7.29 11.30
N ASP A 176 -6.10 8.18 11.30
CA ASP A 176 -6.46 8.92 10.08
C ASP A 176 -5.37 9.97 9.78
N PHE A 177 -5.11 10.24 8.50
CA PHE A 177 -4.05 11.18 8.08
C PHE A 177 -4.21 12.58 8.67
N PHE A 178 -5.45 13.03 8.87
CA PHE A 178 -5.77 14.31 9.50
C PHE A 178 -5.09 14.49 10.87
N PHE A 179 -4.85 13.40 11.61
CA PHE A 179 -4.22 13.45 12.93
C PHE A 179 -2.68 13.40 12.88
N GLY A 180 -2.08 13.31 11.69
CA GLY A 180 -0.64 13.48 11.46
C GLY A 180 0.15 12.20 11.20
N ASP A 181 -0.35 11.02 11.60
CA ASP A 181 0.31 9.73 11.37
C ASP A 181 -0.72 8.67 10.95
N ASN A 182 -0.62 8.25 9.69
CA ASN A 182 -1.50 7.27 9.04
C ASN A 182 -0.87 5.88 8.85
N HIS A 183 0.36 5.65 9.33
CA HIS A 183 1.12 4.46 8.97
C HIS A 183 1.69 3.72 10.19
N SER A 184 2.02 4.42 11.27
CA SER A 184 2.51 3.78 12.48
C SER A 184 1.42 2.97 13.19
N PHE A 185 1.82 1.87 13.81
CA PHE A 185 0.96 1.14 14.74
C PHE A 185 0.50 2.06 15.89
N ASN A 186 -0.80 2.02 16.19
CA ASN A 186 -1.40 2.82 17.25
C ASN A 186 -1.98 1.90 18.35
N GLU A 187 -1.37 1.94 19.54
CA GLU A 187 -1.76 1.09 20.68
C GLU A 187 -3.23 1.31 21.08
N THR A 188 -3.71 2.55 21.14
CA THR A 188 -5.11 2.86 21.50
C THR A 188 -6.11 2.23 20.54
N LEU A 189 -5.79 2.20 19.23
CA LEU A 189 -6.63 1.56 18.23
C LEU A 189 -6.53 0.03 18.30
N PHE A 190 -5.36 -0.51 18.62
CA PHE A 190 -5.21 -1.95 18.86
C PHE A 190 -5.92 -2.42 20.13
N ASP A 191 -5.91 -1.64 21.21
CA ASP A 191 -6.70 -1.89 22.41
C ASP A 191 -8.20 -1.91 22.10
N LYS A 192 -8.65 -1.06 21.16
CA LYS A 192 -10.03 -1.12 20.65
C LYS A 192 -10.30 -2.43 19.90
N LEU A 193 -9.36 -2.89 19.06
CA LEU A 193 -9.46 -4.22 18.43
C LEU A 193 -9.58 -5.33 19.47
N VAL A 194 -8.73 -5.34 20.49
CA VAL A 194 -8.78 -6.30 21.61
C VAL A 194 -10.12 -6.24 22.34
N ALA A 195 -10.62 -5.04 22.67
CA ALA A 195 -11.89 -4.86 23.35
C ALA A 195 -13.07 -5.39 22.52
N PHE A 196 -13.07 -5.15 21.21
CA PHE A 196 -14.09 -5.67 20.30
C PHE A 196 -14.00 -7.19 20.14
N SER A 197 -12.78 -7.75 20.06
CA SER A 197 -12.57 -9.21 20.06
C SER A 197 -13.09 -9.87 21.33
N ASN A 198 -12.84 -9.27 22.50
CA ASN A 198 -13.38 -9.77 23.77
C ASN A 198 -14.92 -9.71 23.81
N LYS A 199 -15.50 -8.62 23.29
CA LYS A 199 -16.95 -8.40 23.33
C LYS A 199 -17.73 -9.27 22.32
N TYR A 200 -17.21 -9.43 21.10
CA TYR A 200 -17.95 -10.01 19.97
C TYR A 200 -17.35 -11.30 19.41
N GLY A 201 -16.12 -11.64 19.78
CA GLY A 201 -15.40 -12.81 19.26
C GLY A 201 -14.86 -13.75 20.32
N ALA A 202 -15.37 -13.68 21.56
CA ALA A 202 -14.92 -14.51 22.69
C ALA A 202 -13.39 -14.47 22.90
N GLY A 203 -12.78 -13.29 22.71
CA GLY A 203 -11.34 -13.08 22.86
C GLY A 203 -10.51 -13.38 21.60
N LYS A 204 -11.16 -13.62 20.46
CA LYS A 204 -10.52 -13.81 19.15
C LYS A 204 -11.02 -12.75 18.17
N TYR A 205 -10.20 -12.41 17.18
CA TYR A 205 -10.62 -11.59 16.04
C TYR A 205 -11.17 -12.49 14.94
N ASN A 206 -12.41 -12.23 14.49
CA ASN A 206 -13.10 -12.96 13.43
C ASN A 206 -13.98 -12.01 12.61
N TYR A 207 -14.74 -12.51 11.63
CA TYR A 207 -15.57 -11.64 10.78
C TYR A 207 -16.65 -10.85 11.53
N THR A 208 -17.22 -11.39 12.61
CA THR A 208 -18.17 -10.65 13.46
C THR A 208 -17.50 -9.45 14.10
N VAL A 209 -16.31 -9.65 14.67
CA VAL A 209 -15.49 -8.57 15.26
C VAL A 209 -15.10 -7.55 14.20
N ALA A 210 -14.71 -8.02 13.01
CA ALA A 210 -14.35 -7.16 11.89
C ALA A 210 -15.50 -6.23 11.50
N GLY A 211 -16.74 -6.74 11.41
CA GLY A 211 -17.94 -5.95 11.13
C GLY A 211 -18.19 -4.85 12.17
N GLU A 212 -18.18 -5.21 13.44
CA GLU A 212 -18.41 -4.28 14.56
C GLU A 212 -17.30 -3.22 14.64
N LEU A 213 -16.03 -3.64 14.51
CA LEU A 213 -14.88 -2.74 14.60
C LEU A 213 -14.81 -1.80 13.39
N ARG A 214 -15.04 -2.31 12.17
CA ARG A 214 -15.10 -1.49 10.95
C ARG A 214 -16.13 -0.37 11.10
N TRP A 215 -17.33 -0.70 11.56
CA TRP A 215 -18.37 0.29 11.84
C TRP A 215 -17.92 1.31 12.88
N GLN A 216 -17.37 0.86 14.01
CA GLN A 216 -16.87 1.75 15.05
C GLN A 216 -15.79 2.71 14.52
N ARG A 217 -14.87 2.22 13.68
CA ARG A 217 -13.81 3.06 13.10
C ARG A 217 -14.37 4.13 12.16
N ILE A 218 -15.39 3.80 11.36
CA ILE A 218 -16.11 4.77 10.53
C ILE A 218 -16.78 5.83 11.40
N GLN A 219 -17.48 5.42 12.47
CA GLN A 219 -18.16 6.35 13.38
C GLN A 219 -17.18 7.29 14.10
N ASP A 220 -16.04 6.77 14.57
CA ASP A 220 -15.00 7.58 15.17
C ASP A 220 -14.49 8.66 14.19
N SER A 221 -14.21 8.28 12.95
CA SER A 221 -13.71 9.20 11.92
C SER A 221 -14.76 10.24 11.53
N ILE A 222 -16.03 9.86 11.40
CA ILE A 222 -17.14 10.82 11.22
C ILE A 222 -17.15 11.83 12.37
N ALA A 223 -16.99 11.37 13.61
CA ALA A 223 -17.12 12.20 14.79
C ALA A 223 -15.92 13.12 15.07
N THR A 224 -14.74 12.80 14.55
CA THR A 224 -13.48 13.45 14.97
C THR A 224 -12.61 13.97 13.83
N ASN A 225 -12.75 13.46 12.60
CA ASN A 225 -11.96 13.88 11.45
C ASN A 225 -12.81 14.76 10.51
N PRO A 226 -12.62 16.09 10.47
CA PRO A 226 -13.42 17.00 9.64
C PRO A 226 -13.16 16.82 8.14
N THR A 227 -12.09 16.12 7.76
CA THR A 227 -11.74 15.79 6.37
C THR A 227 -11.94 14.31 6.05
N PHE A 228 -12.67 13.58 6.90
CA PHE A 228 -12.92 12.14 6.74
C PHE A 228 -13.42 11.81 5.34
N SER A 229 -12.72 10.92 4.65
CA SER A 229 -13.09 10.45 3.31
C SER A 229 -13.24 8.93 3.29
N PHE A 230 -14.40 8.46 2.82
CA PHE A 230 -14.74 7.05 2.70
C PHE A 230 -15.40 6.76 1.35
N VAL A 231 -14.72 7.19 0.30
CA VAL A 231 -15.08 6.95 -1.11
C VAL A 231 -14.10 5.99 -1.77
N SER A 232 -14.40 5.52 -2.97
CA SER A 232 -13.51 4.64 -3.73
C SER A 232 -12.16 5.30 -4.06
N PRO A 233 -11.03 4.55 -4.02
CA PRO A 233 -10.95 3.10 -3.78
C PRO A 233 -11.01 2.70 -2.30
N ARG A 234 -10.78 3.63 -1.36
CA ARG A 234 -10.74 3.36 0.09
C ARG A 234 -12.00 2.66 0.62
N TYR A 235 -13.17 3.03 0.10
CA TYR A 235 -14.42 2.36 0.46
C TYR A 235 -14.32 0.84 0.30
N PHE A 236 -13.73 0.31 -0.77
CA PHE A 236 -13.59 -1.13 -0.95
C PHE A 236 -12.48 -1.72 -0.09
N THR A 237 -11.29 -1.11 -0.10
CA THR A 237 -10.12 -1.66 0.58
C THR A 237 -10.33 -1.71 2.09
N ALA A 238 -11.03 -0.74 2.68
CA ALA A 238 -11.36 -0.74 4.10
C ALA A 238 -12.14 -1.99 4.56
N TYR A 239 -13.06 -2.51 3.75
CA TYR A 239 -13.79 -3.74 4.08
C TYR A 239 -12.95 -5.00 3.80
N ALA A 240 -12.23 -5.05 2.68
CA ALA A 240 -11.34 -6.17 2.37
C ALA A 240 -10.23 -6.34 3.42
N GLU A 241 -9.59 -5.25 3.83
CA GLU A 241 -8.55 -5.26 4.86
C GLU A 241 -9.06 -5.70 6.24
N ALA A 242 -10.37 -5.56 6.50
CA ALA A 242 -10.94 -5.97 7.77
C ALA A 242 -11.03 -7.51 7.90
N VAL A 243 -11.06 -8.24 6.79
CA VAL A 243 -11.07 -9.71 6.78
C VAL A 243 -9.68 -10.34 6.64
N PHE A 244 -8.70 -9.60 6.14
CA PHE A 244 -7.33 -10.09 5.96
C PHE A 244 -6.68 -10.69 7.21
N PRO A 245 -6.86 -10.16 8.45
CA PRO A 245 -6.33 -10.82 9.64
C PRO A 245 -6.89 -12.23 9.84
N VAL A 246 -8.17 -12.44 9.51
CA VAL A 246 -8.80 -13.76 9.59
C VAL A 246 -8.27 -14.68 8.47
N ASN A 247 -8.11 -14.13 7.27
CA ASN A 247 -7.78 -14.93 6.07
C ASN A 247 -6.30 -15.28 5.97
N PHE A 248 -5.42 -14.45 6.52
CA PHE A 248 -3.97 -14.56 6.32
C PHE A 248 -3.15 -14.69 7.60
N PHE A 249 -3.68 -14.30 8.77
CA PHE A 249 -2.91 -14.32 10.02
C PHE A 249 -3.32 -15.47 10.96
N VAL A 250 -4.40 -16.20 10.63
CA VAL A 250 -4.73 -17.48 11.28
C VAL A 250 -3.81 -18.56 10.71
N ASP A 251 -3.19 -19.37 11.58
CA ASP A 251 -2.34 -20.48 11.14
C ASP A 251 -3.14 -21.46 10.27
N GLY A 252 -2.61 -21.76 9.08
CA GLY A 252 -3.31 -22.55 8.07
C GLY A 252 -3.62 -24.00 8.46
N ARG A 253 -3.05 -24.50 9.57
CA ARG A 253 -3.39 -25.82 10.12
C ARG A 253 -4.68 -25.78 10.96
N GLN A 254 -5.08 -24.60 11.45
CA GLN A 254 -6.31 -24.42 12.23
C GLN A 254 -7.50 -24.17 11.31
N GLY A 255 -7.40 -23.19 10.41
CA GLY A 255 -8.42 -22.91 9.38
C GLY A 255 -9.82 -22.59 9.92
N ASP A 256 -9.95 -22.12 11.16
CA ASP A 256 -11.22 -21.90 11.86
C ASP A 256 -11.73 -20.44 11.82
N GLY A 257 -10.93 -19.55 11.22
CA GLY A 257 -11.23 -18.13 11.12
C GLY A 257 -11.20 -17.38 12.46
N GLN A 258 -10.47 -17.90 13.46
CA GLN A 258 -10.36 -17.29 14.79
C GLN A 258 -8.92 -16.83 15.05
N LEU A 259 -8.62 -15.56 14.80
CA LEU A 259 -7.29 -15.01 15.05
C LEU A 259 -7.09 -14.74 16.55
N ASP A 260 -6.07 -15.37 17.13
CA ASP A 260 -5.60 -15.07 18.47
C ASP A 260 -5.01 -13.66 18.59
N LEU A 261 -5.22 -13.00 19.74
CA LEU A 261 -4.80 -11.62 19.95
C LEU A 261 -3.28 -11.45 20.09
N ASP A 262 -2.55 -12.47 20.56
CA ASP A 262 -1.09 -12.44 20.60
C ASP A 262 -0.53 -12.52 19.17
N ALA A 263 -1.09 -13.40 18.34
CA ALA A 263 -0.76 -13.45 16.92
C ALA A 263 -1.11 -12.14 16.21
N ALA A 264 -2.29 -11.58 16.47
CA ALA A 264 -2.70 -10.28 15.93
C ALA A 264 -1.68 -9.19 16.29
N ARG A 265 -1.26 -9.10 17.56
CA ARG A 265 -0.26 -8.13 18.00
C ARG A 265 1.07 -8.33 17.27
N GLY A 266 1.53 -9.57 17.15
CA GLY A 266 2.73 -9.93 16.41
C GLY A 266 2.73 -9.39 14.98
N PHE A 267 1.63 -9.55 14.23
CA PHE A 267 1.52 -9.01 12.87
C PHE A 267 1.36 -7.48 12.83
N PHE A 268 0.51 -6.90 13.67
CA PHE A 268 0.14 -5.48 13.58
C PHE A 268 1.21 -4.54 14.14
N GLN A 269 1.90 -4.95 15.20
CA GLN A 269 2.91 -4.16 15.92
C GLN A 269 4.33 -4.61 15.59
N ASP A 270 4.61 -5.90 15.77
CA ASP A 270 5.98 -6.43 15.72
C ASP A 270 6.42 -6.84 14.31
N MET A 271 5.47 -6.86 13.37
CA MET A 271 5.67 -7.29 11.99
C MET A 271 6.29 -8.69 11.94
N ARG A 272 5.74 -9.58 12.77
CA ARG A 272 6.31 -10.89 13.07
C ARG A 272 5.24 -11.97 12.97
N MET A 273 5.53 -12.99 12.17
CA MET A 273 4.77 -14.24 12.17
C MET A 273 5.00 -14.98 13.50
N PRO A 274 3.97 -15.65 14.05
CA PRO A 274 4.16 -16.59 15.17
C PRO A 274 5.25 -17.63 14.86
N ASP A 275 5.89 -18.15 15.90
CA ASP A 275 6.82 -19.28 15.72
C ASP A 275 6.05 -20.48 15.15
N ASP A 276 6.68 -21.23 14.24
CA ASP A 276 6.06 -22.36 13.52
C ASP A 276 4.79 -21.97 12.70
N PHE A 277 4.65 -20.70 12.33
CA PHE A 277 3.50 -20.23 11.56
C PHE A 277 3.43 -20.83 10.16
N HIS A 278 2.28 -21.43 9.85
CA HIS A 278 1.97 -21.93 8.52
C HIS A 278 0.98 -21.02 7.79
N ARG A 279 1.26 -20.69 6.52
CA ARG A 279 0.34 -19.90 5.69
C ARG A 279 -0.99 -20.62 5.49
N ALA A 280 -2.02 -19.87 5.08
CA ALA A 280 -3.36 -20.37 4.81
C ALA A 280 -3.34 -21.63 3.91
N SER A 281 -4.29 -22.54 4.12
CA SER A 281 -4.33 -23.86 3.49
C SER A 281 -4.74 -23.88 2.01
N GLN A 282 -5.22 -22.74 1.51
CA GLN A 282 -5.62 -22.51 0.13
C GLN A 282 -5.40 -21.03 -0.23
N PRO A 283 -5.45 -20.64 -1.52
CA PRO A 283 -5.42 -19.24 -1.91
C PRO A 283 -6.61 -18.49 -1.30
N MET A 284 -6.32 -17.40 -0.57
CA MET A 284 -7.31 -16.57 0.10
C MET A 284 -7.23 -15.12 -0.39
N GLY A 285 -8.28 -14.36 -0.14
CA GLY A 285 -8.48 -13.01 -0.63
C GLY A 285 -9.36 -12.19 0.32
N GLY A 286 -10.33 -11.50 -0.26
CA GLY A 286 -11.32 -10.69 0.46
C GLY A 286 -12.57 -11.47 0.89
N GLU A 287 -12.53 -12.79 1.00
CA GLU A 287 -13.68 -13.59 1.45
C GLU A 287 -14.18 -13.09 2.81
N GLY A 288 -15.50 -12.97 2.94
CA GLY A 288 -16.15 -12.42 4.15
C GLY A 288 -16.29 -10.90 4.17
N SER A 289 -15.77 -10.17 3.16
CA SER A 289 -15.95 -8.70 3.10
C SER A 289 -17.41 -8.29 3.05
N ASP A 290 -18.26 -9.11 2.44
CA ASP A 290 -19.71 -8.96 2.39
C ASP A 290 -20.34 -9.11 3.79
N ILE A 291 -19.85 -10.04 4.61
CA ILE A 291 -20.28 -10.21 6.01
C ILE A 291 -19.98 -8.93 6.80
N VAL A 292 -18.78 -8.39 6.66
CA VAL A 292 -18.36 -7.14 7.33
C VAL A 292 -19.20 -5.95 6.85
N ALA A 293 -19.41 -5.82 5.54
CA ALA A 293 -20.21 -4.74 4.97
C ALA A 293 -21.69 -4.81 5.35
N ASN A 294 -22.26 -6.01 5.41
CA ASN A 294 -23.67 -6.24 5.73
C ASN A 294 -23.97 -6.13 7.23
N ALA A 295 -22.97 -6.18 8.11
CA ALA A 295 -23.17 -5.97 9.55
C ALA A 295 -23.71 -4.55 9.84
N HIS A 296 -23.14 -3.54 9.18
CA HIS A 296 -23.56 -2.13 9.28
C HIS A 296 -23.45 -1.42 7.91
N PRO A 297 -24.47 -1.52 7.05
CA PRO A 297 -24.41 -0.94 5.71
C PRO A 297 -24.32 0.59 5.74
N ILE A 298 -23.40 1.16 4.96
CA ILE A 298 -23.24 2.60 4.75
C ILE A 298 -22.83 2.87 3.31
N SER A 299 -23.38 3.92 2.68
CA SER A 299 -22.97 4.33 1.34
C SER A 299 -21.64 5.13 1.37
N PRO A 300 -20.85 5.10 0.28
CA PRO A 300 -19.64 5.91 0.18
C PRO A 300 -19.95 7.41 0.36
N GLY A 301 -19.01 8.14 0.95
CA GLY A 301 -19.20 9.54 1.31
C GLY A 301 -18.02 10.12 2.07
N LYS A 302 -18.20 11.34 2.58
CA LYS A 302 -17.17 12.08 3.31
C LYS A 302 -17.77 13.12 4.25
N ASN A 303 -17.00 13.54 5.24
CA ASN A 303 -17.34 14.72 6.02
C ASN A 303 -17.21 15.99 5.17
N VAL A 304 -18.16 16.91 5.30
CA VAL A 304 -18.17 18.20 4.58
C VAL A 304 -18.34 19.34 5.57
N GLY A 305 -17.41 20.30 5.58
CA GLY A 305 -17.56 21.50 6.41
C GLY A 305 -17.44 21.29 7.92
N GLY A 306 -16.89 20.16 8.36
CA GLY A 306 -16.65 19.85 9.78
C GLY A 306 -16.87 18.39 10.12
N VAL A 307 -16.69 18.05 11.40
CA VAL A 307 -17.03 16.74 11.95
C VAL A 307 -18.54 16.53 12.03
N ASN A 308 -18.99 15.28 12.11
CA ASN A 308 -20.40 14.90 12.22
C ASN A 308 -21.28 15.37 11.05
N ASN A 309 -20.70 15.57 9.86
CA ASN A 309 -21.45 15.95 8.66
C ASN A 309 -21.08 15.06 7.48
N TYR A 310 -21.35 13.76 7.62
CA TYR A 310 -21.09 12.76 6.59
C TYR A 310 -22.12 12.89 5.46
N VAL A 311 -21.66 13.36 4.30
CA VAL A 311 -22.45 13.54 3.09
C VAL A 311 -22.11 12.42 2.11
N LEU A 312 -23.15 11.77 1.61
CA LEU A 312 -23.02 10.69 0.62
C LEU A 312 -22.46 11.22 -0.69
N ASP A 313 -21.59 10.43 -1.33
CA ASP A 313 -21.08 10.71 -2.66
C ASP A 313 -21.67 9.73 -3.68
N PRO A 314 -22.72 10.13 -4.42
CA PRO A 314 -23.35 9.25 -5.41
C PRO A 314 -22.47 8.97 -6.63
N THR A 315 -21.34 9.68 -6.79
CA THR A 315 -20.39 9.46 -7.90
C THR A 315 -19.33 8.42 -7.57
N SER A 316 -19.16 8.09 -6.29
CA SER A 316 -18.25 7.03 -5.85
C SER A 316 -18.82 5.66 -6.20
N ALA A 317 -17.93 4.76 -6.64
CA ALA A 317 -18.27 3.35 -6.76
C ALA A 317 -18.57 2.73 -5.39
N ASN A 318 -19.33 1.65 -5.43
CA ASN A 318 -19.77 0.82 -4.31
C ASN A 318 -19.78 -0.66 -4.74
N PHE A 319 -20.13 -1.58 -3.84
CA PHE A 319 -20.08 -3.02 -4.11
C PHE A 319 -20.92 -3.52 -5.29
N ASN A 320 -21.89 -2.73 -5.77
CA ASN A 320 -22.72 -3.07 -6.93
C ASN A 320 -22.22 -2.45 -8.25
N THR A 321 -21.11 -1.72 -8.21
CA THR A 321 -20.60 -0.92 -9.33
C THR A 321 -19.09 -1.14 -9.53
N SER A 322 -18.66 -2.40 -9.56
CA SER A 322 -17.26 -2.82 -9.81
C SER A 322 -16.64 -2.11 -11.01
N CYS A 323 -17.34 -2.06 -12.15
CA CYS A 323 -16.82 -1.41 -13.34
C CYS A 323 -16.61 0.10 -13.15
N LEU A 324 -17.47 0.76 -12.35
CA LEU A 324 -17.29 2.17 -12.01
C LEU A 324 -16.06 2.38 -11.12
N LEU A 325 -15.73 1.44 -10.23
CA LEU A 325 -14.49 1.48 -9.44
C LEU A 325 -13.27 1.51 -10.37
N TYR A 326 -13.19 0.55 -11.30
CA TYR A 326 -12.10 0.47 -12.27
C TYR A 326 -12.02 1.73 -13.15
N GLN A 327 -13.15 2.15 -13.71
CA GLN A 327 -13.21 3.33 -14.59
C GLN A 327 -12.84 4.62 -13.87
N ASN A 328 -13.30 4.83 -12.63
CA ASN A 328 -12.94 6.01 -11.84
C ASN A 328 -11.46 5.99 -11.44
N PHE A 329 -10.94 4.82 -11.06
CA PHE A 329 -9.52 4.68 -10.77
C PHE A 329 -8.68 5.09 -11.98
N VAL A 330 -8.93 4.52 -13.16
CA VAL A 330 -8.13 4.81 -14.35
C VAL A 330 -8.39 6.22 -14.91
N ASN A 331 -9.65 6.62 -15.10
CA ASN A 331 -9.98 7.86 -15.79
C ASN A 331 -9.92 9.11 -14.90
N GLN A 332 -9.98 8.96 -13.58
CA GLN A 332 -9.91 10.10 -12.66
C GLN A 332 -8.62 10.09 -11.85
N THR A 333 -8.30 8.98 -11.17
CA THR A 333 -7.12 8.93 -10.29
C THR A 333 -5.83 8.92 -11.11
N ILE A 334 -5.68 7.96 -12.05
CA ILE A 334 -4.47 7.85 -12.87
C ILE A 334 -4.30 9.06 -13.79
N ARG A 335 -5.37 9.50 -14.47
CA ARG A 335 -5.31 10.75 -15.29
C ARG A 335 -5.04 11.99 -14.45
N GLY A 336 -5.50 12.03 -13.20
CA GLY A 336 -5.22 13.11 -12.27
C GLY A 336 -3.74 13.20 -11.91
N LEU A 337 -3.09 12.06 -11.65
CA LEU A 337 -1.65 11.97 -11.34
C LEU A 337 -0.76 12.16 -12.58
N TYR A 338 -1.19 11.64 -13.73
CA TYR A 338 -0.44 11.69 -14.98
C TYR A 338 -1.32 12.31 -16.09
N PRO A 339 -1.51 13.64 -16.11
CA PRO A 339 -2.41 14.27 -17.06
C PRO A 339 -1.86 14.31 -18.49
N ASN A 340 -0.55 14.51 -18.65
CA ASN A 340 0.12 14.60 -19.95
C ASN A 340 1.47 13.84 -19.95
N PRO A 341 1.48 12.52 -19.73
CA PRO A 341 2.71 11.73 -19.77
C PRO A 341 3.29 11.70 -21.18
N THR A 342 4.62 11.60 -21.29
CA THR A 342 5.33 11.55 -22.58
C THR A 342 6.41 10.47 -22.58
N GLY A 343 6.75 9.95 -23.78
CA GLY A 343 7.89 9.05 -23.96
C GLY A 343 7.73 7.73 -23.20
N THR A 344 8.79 7.29 -22.53
CA THR A 344 8.82 6.03 -21.78
C THR A 344 7.74 5.93 -20.71
N LEU A 345 7.32 7.04 -20.10
CA LEU A 345 6.30 7.04 -19.06
C LEU A 345 4.93 6.58 -19.58
N VAL A 346 4.57 6.93 -20.82
CA VAL A 346 3.31 6.45 -21.45
C VAL A 346 3.33 4.95 -21.59
N LYS A 347 4.45 4.39 -22.05
CA LYS A 347 4.62 2.94 -22.21
C LYS A 347 4.51 2.22 -20.86
N ALA A 348 5.22 2.72 -19.85
CA ALA A 348 5.16 2.15 -18.50
C ALA A 348 3.75 2.22 -17.88
N LEU A 349 3.03 3.34 -18.08
CA LEU A 349 1.64 3.49 -17.66
C LEU A 349 0.73 2.48 -18.36
N ASN A 350 0.79 2.39 -19.69
CA ASN A 350 -0.03 1.45 -20.46
C ASN A 350 0.23 0.00 -20.02
N THR A 351 1.50 -0.41 -19.90
CA THR A 351 1.85 -1.76 -19.44
C THR A 351 1.29 -2.08 -18.04
N ASN A 352 1.42 -1.16 -17.08
CA ASN A 352 0.88 -1.40 -15.73
C ASN A 352 -0.66 -1.34 -15.69
N LEU A 353 -1.30 -0.53 -16.54
CA LEU A 353 -2.75 -0.49 -16.70
C LEU A 353 -3.30 -1.77 -17.34
N ASP A 354 -2.57 -2.37 -18.28
CA ASP A 354 -2.89 -3.69 -18.85
C ASP A 354 -2.83 -4.76 -17.75
N PHE A 355 -1.75 -4.77 -16.96
CA PHE A 355 -1.61 -5.72 -15.85
C PHE A 355 -2.67 -5.57 -14.76
N LEU A 356 -3.08 -4.32 -14.46
CA LEU A 356 -4.20 -4.03 -13.57
C LEU A 356 -5.52 -4.59 -14.13
N TYR A 357 -5.81 -4.33 -15.41
CA TYR A 357 -7.06 -4.76 -16.03
C TYR A 357 -7.15 -6.28 -16.15
N GLU A 358 -6.06 -6.95 -16.53
CA GLU A 358 -5.99 -8.42 -16.55
C GLU A 358 -6.31 -9.03 -15.17
N ALA A 359 -5.92 -8.37 -14.09
CA ALA A 359 -6.18 -8.82 -12.72
C ALA A 359 -7.59 -8.46 -12.21
N PHE A 360 -8.25 -7.46 -12.81
CA PHE A 360 -9.57 -7.00 -12.39
C PHE A 360 -10.67 -8.06 -12.59
N GLY A 361 -10.53 -8.93 -13.60
CA GLY A 361 -11.32 -10.16 -13.74
C GLY A 361 -12.79 -9.98 -14.13
N ASP A 362 -13.35 -8.76 -14.11
CA ASP A 362 -14.72 -8.48 -14.54
C ASP A 362 -14.79 -8.35 -16.08
N THR A 363 -15.18 -9.44 -16.74
CA THR A 363 -15.28 -9.50 -18.21
C THR A 363 -16.40 -8.63 -18.79
N THR A 364 -17.30 -8.11 -17.96
CA THR A 364 -18.39 -7.21 -18.40
C THR A 364 -17.94 -5.75 -18.47
N CYS A 365 -16.82 -5.41 -17.84
CA CYS A 365 -16.25 -4.08 -17.85
C CYS A 365 -15.17 -3.98 -18.93
N ALA A 366 -15.39 -3.15 -19.95
CA ALA A 366 -14.39 -2.96 -21.01
C ALA A 366 -13.15 -2.21 -20.48
N GLN A 367 -11.97 -2.64 -20.91
CA GLN A 367 -10.71 -1.94 -20.64
C GLN A 367 -10.76 -0.50 -21.15
N VAL A 368 -10.29 0.43 -20.33
CA VAL A 368 -10.15 1.85 -20.71
C VAL A 368 -8.69 2.18 -20.97
N PHE A 369 -8.46 3.08 -21.94
CA PHE A 369 -7.13 3.40 -22.47
C PHE A 369 -6.89 4.91 -22.36
N PRO A 370 -6.55 5.43 -21.16
CA PRO A 370 -6.45 6.87 -20.92
C PRO A 370 -5.39 7.58 -21.78
N TYR A 371 -4.42 6.83 -22.31
CA TYR A 371 -3.31 7.33 -23.12
C TYR A 371 -3.24 6.71 -24.53
N GLY A 372 -4.34 6.12 -25.00
CA GLY A 372 -4.39 5.41 -26.28
C GLY A 372 -3.96 3.94 -26.19
N ARG A 373 -4.02 3.25 -27.32
CA ARG A 373 -3.51 1.88 -27.52
C ARG A 373 -2.24 1.98 -28.35
N ASP A 374 -1.17 1.33 -27.91
CA ASP A 374 0.03 1.15 -28.73
C ASP A 374 -0.14 0.00 -29.73
#